data_AF-A0A314ZJS7-F1
#
_entry.id   AF-A0A314ZJS7-F1
#
_cell.length_a   1.000
_cell.length_b   1.000
_cell.length_c   1.000
_cell.angle_alpha   90.00
_cell.angle_beta   90.00
_cell.angle_gamma   90.00
#
_symmetry.space_group_name_H-M   'P 1'
#
loop_
_entity.id
_entity.type
_entity.pdbx_description
1 polymer ?
#
loop_
_entity_poly.entity_id
_entity_poly.type
_entity_poly.pdbx_seq_one_letter_code
_entity_poly.pdbx_strand_id
1 'polypeptide(L)'
;MAKVAPMPNVSREDESRKGLAALRMWNMAGSSIRITDVIMGWLGRKDAMDRMPFCGCSVGAVDGCLYVLGGFSKASALRCAWRYNPVTNSWSESSPMSIGRAYCKTGILDDKLYAVGGVTRGHGGLTPLQSAEVFDPKTGVWSQIPSMPFTKAQVLPTAFLADLLKPIATGMTSYRGRLFVPQSLYCWPFFVDVGGEVYDPEANSWVEMPIGLGEGWPARQAGTKMSATVDGELYALDPSSSPNNAKIKVYDYLADDWKVVAEDVPIRDFTESESPYLLAGFLGKLHVITKDANQNIAVLQVYVQNHVASISAASSSSLVDPIEHAERPTESELDLWKLIATRSAPATELVSCLVLDI
;
A
#
# COMPACT_ATOMS: atom_id res chain seq x y z
N MET A 1 -10.72 15.03 -19.03
CA MET A 1 -10.83 14.54 -17.64
C MET A 1 -11.20 15.70 -16.74
N ALA A 2 -12.29 15.56 -15.96
CA ALA A 2 -12.71 16.58 -15.01
C ALA A 2 -11.68 16.70 -13.88
N LYS A 3 -11.40 17.93 -13.44
CA LYS A 3 -10.55 18.20 -12.28
C LYS A 3 -11.30 17.76 -11.02
N VAL A 4 -10.72 16.83 -10.27
CA VAL A 4 -11.23 16.38 -8.96
C VAL A 4 -11.39 17.60 -8.05
N ALA A 5 -12.56 17.76 -7.43
CA ALA A 5 -12.78 18.80 -6.44
C ALA A 5 -11.74 18.70 -5.30
N PRO A 6 -11.19 19.82 -4.79
CA PRO A 6 -10.28 19.77 -3.67
C PRO A 6 -10.98 19.19 -2.44
N MET A 7 -10.27 18.34 -1.70
CA MET A 7 -10.77 17.82 -0.43
C MET A 7 -11.00 18.98 0.56
N PRO A 8 -12.13 18.99 1.30
CA PRO A 8 -12.39 20.02 2.30
C PRO A 8 -11.30 20.08 3.38
N ASN A 9 -11.06 21.27 3.91
CA ASN A 9 -10.00 21.49 4.89
C ASN A 9 -10.36 20.83 6.23
N VAL A 10 -9.52 19.90 6.70
CA VAL A 10 -9.77 19.11 7.94
C VAL A 10 -9.45 19.93 9.20
N SER A 11 -9.08 21.20 9.06
CA SER A 11 -8.92 22.12 10.19
C SER A 11 -10.29 22.43 10.82
N ARG A 12 -10.68 21.62 11.80
CA ARG A 12 -11.70 22.02 12.77
C ARG A 12 -11.23 23.32 13.43
N GLU A 13 -11.86 24.43 13.09
CA GLU A 13 -11.74 25.68 13.84
C GLU A 13 -12.37 25.44 15.21
N ASP A 14 -11.54 25.43 16.25
CA ASP A 14 -12.01 25.59 17.61
C ASP A 14 -11.87 27.09 17.91
N GLU A 15 -13.01 27.79 17.95
CA GLU A 15 -13.07 29.17 18.44
C GLU A 15 -12.63 29.19 19.90
N SER A 16 -11.36 29.53 20.16
CA SER A 16 -10.95 30.36 21.31
C SER A 16 -9.43 30.46 21.42
N ARG A 17 -8.86 31.56 20.93
CA ARG A 17 -8.14 32.56 21.75
C ARG A 17 -7.53 33.65 20.88
N LYS A 18 -7.86 34.88 21.24
CA LYS A 18 -7.36 36.14 20.70
C LYS A 18 -5.85 36.30 20.93
N GLY A 19 -5.17 36.86 19.93
CA GLY A 19 -4.01 37.74 20.10
C GLY A 19 -2.62 37.13 19.84
N LEU A 20 -2.03 37.40 18.67
CA LEU A 20 -1.03 38.46 18.44
C LEU A 20 -0.41 38.29 17.04
N ALA A 21 -0.11 39.43 16.43
CA ALA A 21 0.30 39.57 15.04
C ALA A 21 1.77 39.22 14.76
N ALA A 22 2.01 38.89 13.49
CA ALA A 22 3.25 38.97 12.72
C ALA A 22 4.40 37.99 13.07
N LEU A 23 4.77 37.15 12.09
CA LEU A 23 6.03 37.36 11.36
C LEU A 23 6.10 36.56 10.04
N ARG A 24 6.70 37.24 9.08
CA ARG A 24 7.06 36.99 7.67
C ARG A 24 7.34 35.54 7.20
N MET A 25 6.98 35.36 5.91
CA MET A 25 7.38 34.31 4.97
C MET A 25 8.85 33.88 5.08
N TRP A 26 9.09 32.57 4.93
CA TRP A 26 10.28 32.02 4.29
C TRP A 26 9.89 30.95 3.25
N ASN A 27 10.60 30.99 2.12
CA ASN A 27 10.53 30.02 1.04
C ASN A 27 10.94 28.64 1.54
N MET A 28 10.05 27.66 1.45
CA MET A 28 10.41 26.24 1.47
C MET A 28 10.36 25.72 0.04
N ALA A 29 11.52 25.66 -0.60
CA ALA A 29 11.71 24.85 -1.79
C ALA A 29 11.68 23.37 -1.38
N GLY A 30 10.78 22.59 -1.99
CA GLY A 30 10.72 21.12 -1.92
C GLY A 30 10.26 20.54 -0.58
N SER A 31 8.95 20.50 -0.31
CA SER A 31 8.41 19.83 0.89
C SER A 31 7.86 18.41 0.58
N SER A 32 8.73 17.41 0.48
CA SER A 32 8.32 16.03 0.80
C SER A 32 8.35 15.89 2.32
N ILE A 33 7.20 15.70 2.97
CA ILE A 33 7.18 15.35 4.40
C ILE A 33 7.57 13.90 4.47
N ARG A 34 8.83 13.61 4.80
CA ARG A 34 9.28 12.22 4.84
C ARG A 34 8.54 11.50 5.96
N ILE A 35 8.17 10.23 5.75
CA ILE A 35 7.67 9.37 6.85
C ILE A 35 8.69 9.39 8.00
N THR A 36 9.98 9.45 7.66
CA THR A 36 11.08 9.66 8.59
C THR A 36 10.99 11.00 9.31
N ASP A 37 10.66 12.13 8.67
CA ASP A 37 10.51 13.45 9.34
C ASP A 37 9.36 13.47 10.35
N VAL A 38 8.26 12.77 10.06
CA VAL A 38 7.13 12.61 10.99
C VAL A 38 7.54 11.80 12.21
N ILE A 39 8.38 10.79 12.00
CA ILE A 39 8.90 9.98 13.10
C ILE A 39 10.05 10.71 13.83
N MET A 40 10.87 11.53 13.16
CA MET A 40 11.95 12.33 13.76
C MET A 40 11.46 13.37 14.78
N GLY A 41 10.18 13.76 14.71
CA GLY A 41 9.51 14.52 15.78
C GLY A 41 9.48 13.79 17.14
N TRP A 42 9.82 12.49 17.20
CA TRP A 42 9.88 11.66 18.40
C TRP A 42 10.91 12.08 19.45
N LEU A 43 12.00 12.76 19.10
CA LEU A 43 13.12 12.98 20.02
C LEU A 43 13.17 14.36 20.69
N GLY A 44 12.01 14.99 20.92
CA GLY A 44 11.92 15.99 22.01
C GLY A 44 11.78 17.45 21.61
N ARG A 45 11.05 17.78 20.54
CA ARG A 45 10.53 19.14 20.35
C ARG A 45 9.02 19.14 20.27
N LYS A 46 8.38 19.45 21.41
CA LYS A 46 6.94 19.69 21.56
C LYS A 46 6.41 20.70 20.51
N ASP A 47 7.24 21.66 20.11
CA ASP A 47 6.91 22.74 19.18
C ASP A 47 6.86 22.34 17.69
N ALA A 48 7.43 21.18 17.29
CA ALA A 48 7.43 20.74 15.90
C ALA A 48 6.11 20.04 15.49
N MET A 49 5.44 19.39 16.44
CA MET A 49 4.21 18.61 16.17
C MET A 49 2.98 19.51 15.95
N ASP A 50 2.95 20.70 16.55
CA ASP A 50 1.86 21.69 16.38
C ASP A 50 1.89 22.36 15.00
N ARG A 51 3.02 22.26 14.27
CA ARG A 51 3.19 22.77 12.90
C ARG A 51 3.10 21.68 11.82
N MET A 52 2.79 20.43 12.20
CA MET A 52 2.75 19.30 11.27
C MET A 52 1.61 19.47 10.26
N PRO A 53 1.89 19.43 8.94
CA PRO A 53 0.86 19.40 7.91
C PRO A 53 0.03 18.12 8.02
N PHE A 54 -1.21 18.16 7.54
CA PHE A 54 -2.07 16.99 7.43
C PHE A 54 -1.40 15.91 6.59
N CYS A 55 -1.16 14.73 7.17
CA CYS A 55 -0.44 13.63 6.52
C CYS A 55 -0.93 12.27 7.01
N GLY A 56 -0.43 11.17 6.44
CA GLY A 56 -0.70 9.81 6.92
C GLY A 56 -2.15 9.36 6.79
N CYS A 57 -2.90 9.91 5.82
CA CYS A 57 -4.21 9.38 5.48
C CYS A 57 -4.08 8.06 4.75
N SER A 58 -5.11 7.23 4.87
CA SER A 58 -5.26 6.06 4.02
C SER A 58 -6.41 6.26 3.05
N VAL A 59 -6.38 5.56 1.92
CA VAL A 59 -7.35 5.72 0.84
C VAL A 59 -7.84 4.37 0.35
N GLY A 60 -9.16 4.25 0.17
CA GLY A 60 -9.81 3.04 -0.36
C GLY A 60 -10.92 3.41 -1.34
N ALA A 61 -11.27 2.47 -2.21
CA ALA A 61 -12.35 2.64 -3.19
C ALA A 61 -13.38 1.52 -2.98
N VAL A 62 -14.63 1.89 -2.72
CA VAL A 62 -15.75 0.95 -2.53
C VAL A 62 -17.05 1.62 -2.95
N ASP A 63 -17.99 0.86 -3.52
CA ASP A 63 -19.29 1.36 -3.98
C ASP A 63 -19.17 2.59 -4.92
N GLY A 64 -18.25 2.48 -5.89
CA GLY A 64 -17.94 3.52 -6.87
C GLY A 64 -17.39 4.84 -6.30
N CYS A 65 -17.08 4.88 -5.01
CA CYS A 65 -16.65 6.09 -4.31
C CYS A 65 -15.23 5.94 -3.76
N LEU A 66 -14.50 7.06 -3.70
CA LEU A 66 -13.21 7.13 -3.03
C LEU A 66 -13.43 7.55 -1.57
N TYR A 67 -12.75 6.87 -0.66
CA TYR A 67 -12.74 7.17 0.77
C TYR A 67 -11.34 7.56 1.21
N VAL A 68 -11.24 8.67 1.96
CA VAL A 68 -10.02 9.13 2.63
C VAL A 68 -10.23 9.01 4.14
N LEU A 69 -9.38 8.25 4.81
CA LEU A 69 -9.57 7.87 6.20
C LEU A 69 -8.46 8.40 7.09
N GLY A 70 -8.89 9.00 8.20
CA GLY A 70 -8.03 9.42 9.30
C GLY A 70 -6.97 10.44 8.91
N GLY A 71 -5.72 10.14 9.26
CA GLY A 71 -4.58 11.02 9.09
C GLY A 71 -4.10 11.61 10.42
N PHE A 72 -3.05 12.40 10.33
CA PHE A 72 -2.39 13.05 11.45
C PHE A 72 -2.39 14.56 11.21
N SER A 73 -2.93 15.34 12.16
CA SER A 73 -2.96 16.80 12.09
C SER A 73 -2.93 17.39 13.50
N LYS A 74 -2.22 18.53 13.67
CA LYS A 74 -2.09 19.22 14.98
C LYS A 74 -1.77 18.24 16.11
N ALA A 75 -0.77 17.40 15.85
CA ALA A 75 -0.32 16.36 16.76
C ALA A 75 -1.41 15.35 17.20
N SER A 76 -2.47 15.14 16.41
CA SER A 76 -3.56 14.21 16.75
C SER A 76 -3.89 13.29 15.58
N ALA A 77 -4.13 12.01 15.88
CA ALA A 77 -4.65 11.06 14.91
C ALA A 77 -6.16 11.27 14.74
N LEU A 78 -6.61 11.33 13.49
CA LEU A 78 -7.97 11.73 13.14
C LEU A 78 -8.86 10.51 12.95
N ARG A 79 -10.14 10.69 13.30
CA ARG A 79 -11.19 9.67 13.11
C ARG A 79 -12.04 9.91 11.87
N CYS A 80 -11.90 11.06 11.21
CA CYS A 80 -12.76 11.47 10.11
C CYS A 80 -12.60 10.53 8.91
N ALA A 81 -13.70 10.34 8.19
CA ALA A 81 -13.72 9.67 6.90
C ALA A 81 -14.38 10.61 5.89
N TRP A 82 -13.74 10.82 4.75
CA TRP A 82 -14.27 11.65 3.67
C TRP A 82 -14.57 10.79 2.47
N ARG A 83 -15.76 10.96 1.90
CA ARG A 83 -16.21 10.26 0.70
C ARG A 83 -16.23 11.23 -0.47
N TYR A 84 -15.58 10.86 -1.55
CA TYR A 84 -15.66 11.52 -2.84
C TYR A 84 -16.51 10.69 -3.80
N ASN A 85 -17.56 11.31 -4.33
CA ASN A 85 -18.39 10.72 -5.38
C ASN A 85 -17.91 11.27 -6.74
N PRO A 86 -17.38 10.42 -7.63
CA PRO A 86 -16.89 10.85 -8.94
C PRO A 86 -18.00 11.28 -9.90
N VAL A 87 -19.23 10.76 -9.76
CA VAL A 87 -20.39 11.12 -10.61
C VAL A 87 -20.83 12.55 -10.35
N THR A 88 -20.88 12.96 -9.07
CA THR A 88 -21.27 14.32 -8.67
C THR A 88 -20.08 15.27 -8.52
N ASN A 89 -18.84 14.76 -8.64
CA ASN A 89 -17.60 15.49 -8.41
C ASN A 89 -17.60 16.27 -7.07
N SER A 90 -18.02 15.61 -6.00
CA SER A 90 -18.21 16.26 -4.70
C SER A 90 -17.70 15.41 -3.55
N TRP A 91 -17.14 16.08 -2.55
CA TRP A 91 -16.78 15.49 -1.26
C TRP A 91 -17.95 15.61 -0.27
N SER A 92 -18.08 14.60 0.59
CA SER A 92 -19.02 14.57 1.71
C SER A 92 -18.32 13.92 2.91
N GLU A 93 -18.70 14.34 4.12
CA GLU A 93 -18.24 13.67 5.32
C GLU A 93 -18.97 12.32 5.45
N SER A 94 -18.21 11.26 5.71
CA SER A 94 -18.72 9.93 6.00
C SER A 94 -18.66 9.68 7.50
N SER A 95 -19.40 8.68 7.98
CA SER A 95 -19.34 8.26 9.38
C SER A 95 -17.89 8.09 9.83
N PRO A 96 -17.50 8.66 10.99
CA PRO A 96 -16.13 8.57 11.47
C PRO A 96 -15.82 7.17 12.01
N MET A 97 -14.54 6.79 11.94
CA MET A 97 -14.03 5.65 12.70
C MET A 97 -14.22 5.88 14.20
N SER A 98 -14.23 4.81 14.98
CA SER A 98 -14.31 4.90 16.44
C SER A 98 -12.95 5.27 17.07
N ILE A 99 -11.84 4.87 16.43
CA ILE A 99 -10.48 5.21 16.85
C ILE A 99 -9.84 6.14 15.83
N GLY A 100 -9.12 7.17 16.30
CA GLY A 100 -8.32 8.04 15.43
C GLY A 100 -7.06 7.31 14.95
N ARG A 101 -6.88 7.23 13.62
CA ARG A 101 -5.81 6.46 12.97
C ARG A 101 -5.01 7.32 12.00
N ALA A 102 -3.69 7.24 12.06
CA ALA A 102 -2.79 7.70 11.01
C ALA A 102 -1.96 6.53 10.48
N TYR A 103 -1.57 6.56 9.21
CA TYR A 103 -0.78 5.52 8.54
C TYR A 103 -1.39 4.11 8.64
N CYS A 104 -2.70 4.00 8.84
CA CYS A 104 -3.40 2.72 8.82
C CYS A 104 -3.41 2.12 7.41
N LYS A 105 -3.63 0.81 7.34
CA LYS A 105 -3.73 0.08 6.07
C LYS A 105 -5.19 -0.09 5.70
N THR A 106 -5.47 0.09 4.42
CA THR A 106 -6.82 0.03 3.86
C THR A 106 -6.91 -1.00 2.76
N GLY A 107 -8.04 -1.68 2.70
CA GLY A 107 -8.27 -2.82 1.82
C GLY A 107 -9.75 -3.13 1.75
N ILE A 108 -10.14 -3.77 0.65
CA ILE A 108 -11.54 -4.04 0.33
C ILE A 108 -11.75 -5.55 0.32
N LEU A 109 -12.78 -5.99 1.01
CA LEU A 109 -13.22 -7.38 1.03
C LEU A 109 -14.74 -7.39 1.19
N ASP A 110 -15.43 -8.19 0.40
CA ASP A 110 -16.90 -8.33 0.41
C ASP A 110 -17.66 -6.98 0.39
N ASP A 111 -17.27 -6.08 -0.52
CA ASP A 111 -17.81 -4.72 -0.68
C ASP A 111 -17.74 -3.85 0.58
N LYS A 112 -16.83 -4.18 1.51
CA LYS A 112 -16.58 -3.43 2.75
C LYS A 112 -15.16 -2.89 2.78
N LEU A 113 -15.01 -1.74 3.43
CA LEU A 113 -13.74 -1.06 3.56
C LEU A 113 -13.15 -1.35 4.95
N TYR A 114 -11.97 -1.99 4.98
CA TYR A 114 -11.28 -2.33 6.21
C TYR A 114 -10.16 -1.33 6.49
N ALA A 115 -10.04 -0.91 7.75
CA ALA A 115 -8.97 -0.07 8.25
C ALA A 115 -8.23 -0.81 9.37
N VAL A 116 -6.99 -1.19 9.11
CA VAL A 116 -6.20 -2.07 9.99
C VAL A 116 -4.96 -1.32 10.50
N GLY A 117 -4.75 -1.42 11.81
CA GLY A 117 -3.57 -0.87 12.48
C GLY A 117 -3.39 0.63 12.31
N GLY A 118 -2.16 1.04 11.99
CA GLY A 118 -1.72 2.44 11.99
C GLY A 118 -1.20 2.87 13.36
N VAL A 119 -1.13 4.18 13.57
CA VAL A 119 -0.70 4.79 14.83
C VAL A 119 -1.76 5.76 15.33
N THR A 120 -1.86 5.86 16.65
CA THR A 120 -2.65 6.87 17.35
C THR A 120 -1.77 7.64 18.32
N ARG A 121 -2.26 8.72 18.92
CA ARG A 121 -1.55 9.43 19.99
C ARG A 121 -1.98 8.90 21.36
N GLY A 122 -1.03 8.34 22.09
CA GLY A 122 -1.18 7.95 23.51
C GLY A 122 -0.45 8.91 24.46
N HIS A 123 -0.50 8.60 25.76
CA HIS A 123 0.14 9.40 26.82
C HIS A 123 1.67 9.53 26.68
N GLY A 124 2.32 8.58 26.00
CA GLY A 124 3.77 8.56 25.76
C GLY A 124 4.19 8.86 24.32
N GLY A 125 3.30 9.43 23.48
CA GLY A 125 3.58 9.71 22.06
C GLY A 125 2.79 8.81 21.10
N LEU A 126 3.30 8.61 19.89
CA LEU A 126 2.65 7.74 18.91
C LEU A 126 2.68 6.28 19.36
N THR A 127 1.52 5.64 19.34
CA THR A 127 1.31 4.24 19.75
C THR A 127 0.73 3.47 18.58
N PRO A 128 1.34 2.36 18.15
CA PRO A 128 0.78 1.53 17.10
C PRO A 128 -0.50 0.85 17.57
N LEU A 129 -1.43 0.71 16.63
CA LEU A 129 -2.72 0.10 16.86
C LEU A 129 -2.68 -1.37 16.43
N GLN A 130 -3.18 -2.23 17.31
CA GLN A 130 -3.55 -3.62 16.96
C GLN A 130 -4.98 -3.70 16.45
N SER A 131 -5.84 -2.73 16.82
CA SER A 131 -7.25 -2.76 16.47
C SER A 131 -7.46 -2.62 14.97
N ALA A 132 -8.60 -3.12 14.51
CA ALA A 132 -9.05 -2.98 13.14
C ALA A 132 -10.56 -2.71 13.10
N GLU A 133 -10.99 -2.01 12.07
CA GLU A 133 -12.38 -1.60 11.88
C GLU A 133 -12.82 -1.87 10.45
N VAL A 134 -14.08 -2.22 10.28
CA VAL A 134 -14.73 -2.42 8.98
C VAL A 134 -15.86 -1.42 8.80
N PHE A 135 -15.92 -0.80 7.64
CA PHE A 135 -16.99 0.08 7.21
C PHE A 135 -17.85 -0.62 6.18
N ASP A 136 -19.16 -0.64 6.45
CA ASP A 136 -20.15 -1.08 5.49
C ASP A 136 -20.78 0.14 4.80
N PRO A 137 -20.52 0.36 3.49
CA PRO A 137 -21.08 1.51 2.78
C PRO A 137 -22.60 1.46 2.66
N LYS A 138 -23.23 0.27 2.71
CA LYS A 138 -24.70 0.12 2.60
C LYS A 138 -25.40 0.61 3.86
N THR A 139 -24.79 0.42 5.02
CA THR A 139 -25.35 0.88 6.30
C THR A 139 -24.77 2.20 6.77
N GLY A 140 -23.60 2.58 6.26
CA GLY A 140 -22.85 3.76 6.70
C GLY A 140 -22.24 3.58 8.09
N VAL A 141 -22.06 2.34 8.57
CA VAL A 141 -21.61 2.06 9.95
C VAL A 141 -20.21 1.46 9.96
N TRP A 142 -19.39 1.95 10.90
CA TRP A 142 -18.12 1.33 11.28
C TRP A 142 -18.35 0.33 12.41
N SER A 143 -17.74 -0.85 12.29
CA SER A 143 -17.75 -1.90 13.32
C SER A 143 -16.32 -2.32 13.66
N GLN A 144 -16.05 -2.59 14.92
CA GLN A 144 -14.78 -3.17 15.35
C GLN A 144 -14.72 -4.64 14.92
N ILE A 145 -13.56 -5.07 14.44
CA ILE A 145 -13.21 -6.48 14.28
C ILE A 145 -12.13 -6.83 15.32
N PRO A 146 -11.82 -8.11 15.55
CA PRO A 146 -10.77 -8.49 16.48
C PRO A 146 -9.46 -7.77 16.22
N SER A 147 -8.71 -7.49 17.28
CA SER A 147 -7.38 -6.91 17.18
C SER A 147 -6.39 -7.93 16.62
N MET A 148 -5.42 -7.46 15.83
CA MET A 148 -4.30 -8.27 15.38
C MET A 148 -3.49 -8.77 16.59
N PRO A 149 -3.15 -10.06 16.64
CA PRO A 149 -2.43 -10.64 17.78
C PRO A 149 -0.95 -10.27 17.82
N PHE A 150 -0.35 -9.92 16.66
CA PHE A 150 1.09 -9.66 16.51
C PHE A 150 1.95 -10.86 16.99
N THR A 151 1.51 -12.07 16.68
CA THR A 151 2.06 -13.31 17.26
C THR A 151 3.54 -13.48 16.93
N LYS A 152 3.91 -13.35 15.65
CA LYS A 152 5.31 -13.51 15.20
C LYS A 152 6.25 -12.43 15.78
N ALA A 153 5.74 -11.23 16.03
CA ALA A 153 6.52 -10.15 16.65
C ALA A 153 6.92 -10.46 18.10
N GLN A 154 6.15 -11.30 18.81
CA GLN A 154 6.42 -11.70 20.19
C GLN A 154 7.44 -12.84 20.32
N VAL A 155 7.72 -13.59 19.25
CA VAL A 155 8.52 -14.83 19.28
C VAL A 155 10.01 -14.60 18.99
N LEU A 156 10.43 -13.37 18.66
CA LEU A 156 11.82 -13.11 18.27
C LEU A 156 12.81 -13.18 19.46
N PRO A 157 13.93 -13.93 19.37
CA PRO A 157 14.72 -14.33 20.54
C PRO A 157 15.65 -13.25 21.13
N THR A 158 15.86 -12.12 20.45
CA THR A 158 16.72 -11.04 20.95
C THR A 158 15.96 -10.13 21.91
N ALA A 159 15.71 -10.65 23.11
CA ALA A 159 14.95 -10.02 24.20
C ALA A 159 15.36 -8.57 24.52
N PHE A 160 16.62 -8.17 24.24
CA PHE A 160 17.09 -6.81 24.49
C PHE A 160 16.51 -5.75 23.54
N LEU A 161 16.08 -6.13 22.32
CA LEU A 161 15.51 -5.20 21.35
C LEU A 161 13.98 -5.30 21.26
N ALA A 162 13.39 -6.48 21.53
CA ALA A 162 11.95 -6.69 21.41
C ALA A 162 11.12 -5.69 22.25
N ASP A 163 11.59 -5.35 23.46
CA ASP A 163 10.92 -4.37 24.33
C ASP A 163 11.01 -2.91 23.80
N LEU A 164 11.95 -2.64 22.89
CA LEU A 164 12.14 -1.33 22.24
C LEU A 164 11.39 -1.22 20.90
N LEU A 165 11.12 -2.35 20.24
CA LEU A 165 10.57 -2.36 18.89
C LEU A 165 9.06 -2.56 18.96
N LYS A 166 8.32 -1.68 18.28
CA LYS A 166 6.88 -1.85 18.19
C LYS A 166 6.48 -2.41 16.83
N PRO A 167 5.65 -3.46 16.78
CA PRO A 167 5.11 -3.98 15.53
C PRO A 167 4.18 -2.97 14.87
N ILE A 168 4.27 -2.89 13.54
CA ILE A 168 3.41 -2.06 12.69
C ILE A 168 2.95 -2.87 11.48
N ALA A 169 1.70 -2.67 11.06
CA ALA A 169 1.23 -3.15 9.77
C ALA A 169 1.86 -2.30 8.66
N THR A 170 2.43 -2.93 7.63
CA THR A 170 3.18 -2.24 6.56
C THR A 170 2.43 -2.19 5.22
N GLY A 171 1.55 -3.14 4.97
CA GLY A 171 0.70 -3.25 3.78
C GLY A 171 -0.60 -3.99 4.06
N MET A 172 -1.46 -4.10 3.05
CA MET A 172 -2.65 -4.96 3.10
C MET A 172 -3.12 -5.31 1.69
N THR A 173 -3.56 -6.55 1.49
CA THR A 173 -4.25 -6.96 0.26
C THR A 173 -5.39 -7.92 0.57
N SER A 174 -6.40 -7.94 -0.29
CA SER A 174 -7.44 -8.97 -0.27
C SER A 174 -7.10 -10.05 -1.28
N TYR A 175 -7.11 -11.31 -0.84
CA TYR A 175 -6.82 -12.47 -1.67
C TYR A 175 -7.64 -13.66 -1.19
N ARG A 176 -8.33 -14.36 -2.10
CA ARG A 176 -9.16 -15.55 -1.81
C ARG A 176 -10.10 -15.38 -0.60
N GLY A 177 -10.80 -14.25 -0.50
CA GLY A 177 -11.78 -13.99 0.55
C GLY A 177 -11.19 -13.61 1.92
N ARG A 178 -9.89 -13.32 2.00
CA ARG A 178 -9.20 -12.97 3.25
C ARG A 178 -8.34 -11.72 3.10
N LEU A 179 -8.06 -11.04 4.21
CA LEU A 179 -7.15 -9.89 4.23
C LEU A 179 -5.78 -10.30 4.75
N PHE A 180 -4.75 -10.08 3.95
CA PHE A 180 -3.37 -10.38 4.27
C PHE A 180 -2.66 -9.10 4.69
N VAL A 181 -2.11 -9.10 5.90
CA VAL A 181 -1.51 -7.92 6.54
C VAL A 181 -0.07 -8.24 6.95
N PRO A 182 0.93 -7.88 6.14
CA PRO A 182 2.33 -7.96 6.54
C PRO A 182 2.64 -7.01 7.71
N GLN A 183 3.60 -7.42 8.51
CA GLN A 183 4.03 -6.76 9.74
C GLN A 183 5.55 -6.65 9.78
N SER A 184 6.01 -5.50 10.27
CA SER A 184 7.43 -5.29 10.54
C SER A 184 7.60 -4.68 11.93
N LEU A 185 8.70 -5.02 12.59
CA LEU A 185 9.18 -4.35 13.78
C LEU A 185 9.96 -3.10 13.36
N TYR A 186 9.71 -2.01 14.08
CA TYR A 186 10.32 -0.72 13.79
C TYR A 186 11.41 -0.34 14.81
N CYS A 187 12.63 -0.07 14.32
CA CYS A 187 13.77 0.45 15.08
C CYS A 187 14.64 1.36 14.21
N TRP A 188 14.34 2.66 14.09
CA TRP A 188 15.12 3.51 13.18
C TRP A 188 16.64 3.37 13.37
N PRO A 189 17.44 3.22 12.28
CA PRO A 189 17.06 3.27 10.86
C PRO A 189 16.59 1.94 10.25
N PHE A 190 16.36 0.90 11.05
CA PHE A 190 16.07 -0.46 10.61
C PHE A 190 14.59 -0.84 10.75
N PHE A 191 14.09 -1.53 9.73
CA PHE A 191 12.86 -2.31 9.80
C PHE A 191 13.26 -3.78 9.76
N VAL A 192 12.57 -4.58 10.57
CA VAL A 192 12.75 -6.03 10.57
C VAL A 192 11.41 -6.64 10.26
N ASP A 193 11.31 -7.35 9.15
CA ASP A 193 10.09 -8.04 8.79
C ASP A 193 9.92 -9.26 9.66
N VAL A 194 8.70 -9.41 10.17
CA VAL A 194 8.36 -10.46 11.12
C VAL A 194 7.22 -11.32 10.59
N GLY A 195 6.98 -11.29 9.28
CA GLY A 195 5.88 -12.00 8.61
C GLY A 195 4.61 -11.16 8.61
N GLY A 196 3.46 -11.80 8.86
CA GLY A 196 2.18 -11.11 8.83
C GLY A 196 1.06 -11.95 9.43
N GLU A 197 -0.14 -11.40 9.39
CA GLU A 197 -1.36 -12.05 9.87
C GLU A 197 -2.42 -11.99 8.76
N VAL A 198 -3.35 -12.93 8.80
CA VAL A 198 -4.45 -13.06 7.84
C VAL A 198 -5.76 -12.97 8.59
N TYR A 199 -6.60 -12.02 8.22
CA TYR A 199 -7.95 -11.94 8.75
C TYR A 199 -8.89 -12.80 7.91
N ASP A 200 -9.57 -13.72 8.59
CA ASP A 200 -10.64 -14.53 8.03
C ASP A 200 -12.00 -13.92 8.43
N PRO A 201 -12.78 -13.39 7.46
CA PRO A 201 -14.09 -12.81 7.76
C PRO A 201 -15.13 -13.84 8.18
N GLU A 202 -15.03 -15.11 7.75
CA GLU A 202 -15.99 -16.16 8.07
C GLU A 202 -15.86 -16.58 9.53
N ALA A 203 -14.62 -16.75 9.99
CA ALA A 203 -14.31 -17.05 11.38
C ALA A 203 -14.31 -15.81 12.28
N ASN A 204 -14.30 -14.61 11.69
CA ASN A 204 -14.08 -13.33 12.39
C ASN A 204 -12.86 -13.43 13.32
N SER A 205 -11.72 -13.82 12.77
CA SER A 205 -10.49 -14.05 13.55
C SER A 205 -9.22 -13.84 12.72
N TRP A 206 -8.10 -13.61 13.39
CA TRP A 206 -6.79 -13.55 12.77
C TRP A 206 -6.07 -14.88 12.90
N VAL A 207 -5.41 -15.29 11.82
CA VAL A 207 -4.54 -16.46 11.77
C VAL A 207 -3.17 -16.08 11.22
N GLU A 208 -2.17 -16.90 11.54
CA GLU A 208 -0.81 -16.68 11.10
C GLU A 208 -0.70 -16.71 9.58
N MET A 209 0.03 -15.75 9.00
CA MET A 209 0.31 -15.76 7.56
C MET A 209 1.24 -16.91 7.18
N PRO A 210 0.97 -17.64 6.07
CA PRO A 210 1.85 -18.65 5.51
C PRO A 210 3.29 -18.16 5.39
N ILE A 211 4.24 -19.07 5.59
CA ILE A 211 5.65 -18.70 5.73
C ILE A 211 6.18 -18.19 4.39
N GLY A 212 5.97 -18.94 3.30
CA GLY A 212 6.47 -18.55 1.99
C GLY A 212 5.81 -17.28 1.46
N LEU A 213 4.51 -17.09 1.74
CA LEU A 213 3.85 -15.82 1.44
C LEU A 213 4.53 -14.64 2.16
N GLY A 214 4.87 -14.82 3.43
CA GLY A 214 5.55 -13.81 4.25
C GLY A 214 6.96 -13.47 3.77
N GLU A 215 7.74 -14.46 3.30
CA GLU A 215 9.11 -14.27 2.83
C GLU A 215 9.20 -13.51 1.50
N GLY A 216 8.29 -13.78 0.56
CA GLY A 216 8.28 -13.10 -0.73
C GLY A 216 7.46 -11.81 -0.76
N TRP A 217 6.84 -11.43 0.36
CA TRP A 217 6.16 -10.15 0.44
C TRP A 217 7.19 -9.01 0.50
N PRO A 218 7.07 -7.97 -0.35
CA PRO A 218 8.01 -6.86 -0.35
C PRO A 218 7.94 -6.06 0.96
N ALA A 219 8.89 -6.37 1.83
CA ALA A 219 9.16 -5.77 3.12
C ALA A 219 9.42 -4.26 3.13
N ARG A 220 10.00 -3.73 2.05
CA ARG A 220 10.92 -2.59 2.19
C ARG A 220 10.35 -1.19 2.04
N GLN A 221 9.03 -1.03 1.89
CA GLN A 221 8.45 0.31 1.75
C GLN A 221 7.13 0.40 2.51
N ALA A 222 7.21 0.88 3.74
CA ALA A 222 6.05 1.22 4.54
C ALA A 222 5.18 2.25 3.80
N GLY A 223 4.14 1.81 3.10
CA GLY A 223 3.19 2.69 2.41
C GLY A 223 2.94 2.38 0.94
N THR A 224 3.85 1.68 0.25
CA THR A 224 3.69 1.42 -1.19
C THR A 224 2.87 0.16 -1.42
N LYS A 225 1.80 0.25 -2.20
CA LYS A 225 1.02 -0.93 -2.63
C LYS A 225 1.81 -1.68 -3.71
N MET A 226 2.58 -2.67 -3.25
CA MET A 226 3.45 -3.51 -4.09
C MET A 226 2.79 -4.81 -4.53
N SER A 227 1.56 -5.07 -4.08
CA SER A 227 0.80 -6.25 -4.45
C SER A 227 -0.57 -5.90 -5.01
N ALA A 228 -1.03 -6.72 -5.93
CA ALA A 228 -2.32 -6.59 -6.57
C ALA A 228 -2.89 -7.98 -6.85
N THR A 229 -4.21 -8.09 -6.77
CA THR A 229 -4.92 -9.28 -7.23
C THR A 229 -5.49 -9.06 -8.61
N VAL A 230 -5.28 -10.02 -9.51
CA VAL A 230 -5.80 -10.03 -10.88
C VAL A 230 -6.31 -11.43 -11.16
N ASP A 231 -7.57 -11.53 -11.60
CA ASP A 231 -8.22 -12.80 -11.95
C ASP A 231 -8.11 -13.90 -10.87
N GLY A 232 -8.15 -13.48 -9.60
CA GLY A 232 -8.06 -14.39 -8.46
C GLY A 232 -6.64 -14.76 -8.02
N GLU A 233 -5.62 -14.36 -8.78
CA GLU A 233 -4.21 -14.59 -8.47
C GLU A 233 -3.57 -13.38 -7.78
N LEU A 234 -2.60 -13.63 -6.89
CA LEU A 234 -1.89 -12.60 -6.16
C LEU A 234 -0.53 -12.34 -6.78
N TYR A 235 -0.30 -11.10 -7.19
CA TYR A 235 0.96 -10.64 -7.76
C TYR A 235 1.66 -9.67 -6.82
N ALA A 236 2.98 -9.71 -6.85
CA ALA A 236 3.83 -8.73 -6.19
C ALA A 236 4.92 -8.23 -7.14
N LEU A 237 5.28 -6.97 -6.97
CA LEU A 237 6.44 -6.36 -7.59
C LEU A 237 7.63 -6.52 -6.63
N ASP A 238 8.67 -7.19 -7.12
CA ASP A 238 9.95 -7.35 -6.45
C ASP A 238 10.98 -6.40 -7.08
N PRO A 239 11.27 -5.25 -6.46
CA PRO A 239 12.33 -4.36 -6.90
C PRO A 239 13.66 -4.95 -6.44
N SER A 240 14.21 -5.90 -7.20
CA SER A 240 15.49 -6.54 -6.86
C SER A 240 16.60 -5.50 -6.64
N SER A 241 17.63 -5.87 -5.87
CA SER A 241 18.72 -4.95 -5.47
C SER A 241 19.63 -4.50 -6.61
N SER A 242 19.43 -5.01 -7.84
CA SER A 242 20.17 -4.56 -9.02
C SER A 242 19.37 -3.52 -9.79
N PRO A 243 19.98 -2.37 -10.16
CA PRO A 243 19.32 -1.37 -10.99
C PRO A 243 18.91 -2.02 -12.31
N ASN A 244 17.63 -1.90 -12.67
CA ASN A 244 16.97 -2.39 -13.89
C ASN A 244 16.45 -3.84 -13.93
N ASN A 245 16.42 -4.60 -12.83
CA ASN A 245 15.94 -5.99 -12.86
C ASN A 245 14.78 -6.25 -11.88
N ALA A 246 13.82 -5.33 -11.80
CA ALA A 246 12.62 -5.59 -11.02
C ALA A 246 11.82 -6.74 -11.67
N LYS A 247 11.15 -7.53 -10.84
CA LYS A 247 10.43 -8.74 -11.27
C LYS A 247 8.98 -8.69 -10.82
N ILE A 248 8.09 -9.27 -11.61
CA ILE A 248 6.74 -9.60 -11.14
C ILE A 248 6.74 -11.06 -10.70
N LYS A 249 6.26 -11.29 -9.48
CA LYS A 249 6.03 -12.64 -8.94
C LYS A 249 4.54 -12.89 -8.77
N VAL A 250 4.12 -14.13 -8.97
CA VAL A 250 2.80 -14.65 -8.61
C VAL A 250 2.95 -15.61 -7.45
N TYR A 251 2.04 -15.57 -6.49
CA TYR A 251 2.06 -16.49 -5.35
C TYR A 251 1.33 -17.79 -5.69
N ASP A 252 2.04 -18.92 -5.60
CA ASP A 252 1.49 -20.27 -5.70
C ASP A 252 0.98 -20.71 -4.33
N TYR A 253 -0.35 -20.70 -4.17
CA TYR A 253 -0.99 -21.06 -2.92
C TYR A 253 -0.74 -22.51 -2.49
N LEU A 254 -0.63 -23.46 -3.43
CA LEU A 254 -0.45 -24.87 -3.10
C LEU A 254 0.98 -25.16 -2.68
N ALA A 255 1.94 -24.48 -3.30
CA ALA A 255 3.35 -24.61 -2.98
C ALA A 255 3.80 -23.75 -1.78
N ASP A 256 2.98 -22.77 -1.34
CA ASP A 256 3.38 -21.69 -0.42
C ASP A 256 4.69 -21.03 -0.89
N ASP A 257 4.73 -20.60 -2.15
CA ASP A 257 5.94 -20.04 -2.76
C ASP A 257 5.64 -19.00 -3.84
N TRP A 258 6.59 -18.12 -4.11
CA TRP A 258 6.47 -17.08 -5.13
C TRP A 258 7.22 -17.44 -6.41
N LYS A 259 6.50 -17.45 -7.54
CA LYS A 259 7.04 -17.76 -8.87
C LYS A 259 7.22 -16.48 -9.69
N VAL A 260 8.39 -16.31 -10.28
CA VAL A 260 8.65 -15.19 -11.21
C VAL A 260 7.88 -15.41 -12.51
N VAL A 261 7.11 -14.41 -12.94
CA VAL A 261 6.28 -14.46 -14.16
C VAL A 261 6.59 -13.36 -15.16
N ALA A 262 7.30 -12.31 -14.74
CA ALA A 262 7.88 -11.34 -15.64
C ALA A 262 9.22 -10.87 -15.07
N GLU A 263 10.24 -10.84 -15.92
CA GLU A 263 11.54 -10.25 -15.62
C GLU A 263 11.64 -8.86 -16.27
N ASP A 264 12.70 -8.12 -15.92
CA ASP A 264 13.03 -6.82 -16.52
C ASP A 264 11.88 -5.81 -16.52
N VAL A 265 11.16 -5.70 -15.40
CA VAL A 265 10.15 -4.65 -15.22
C VAL A 265 10.85 -3.30 -15.37
N PRO A 266 10.39 -2.41 -16.27
CA PRO A 266 11.09 -1.18 -16.63
C PRO A 266 10.94 -0.10 -15.54
N ILE A 267 11.58 -0.37 -14.40
CA ILE A 267 11.74 0.55 -13.29
C ILE A 267 13.12 1.17 -13.45
N ARG A 268 13.15 2.43 -13.89
CA ARG A 268 14.41 3.18 -14.00
C ARG A 268 14.95 3.47 -12.60
N ASP A 269 16.26 3.41 -12.43
CA ASP A 269 16.91 3.67 -11.15
C ASP A 269 16.65 5.12 -10.71
N PHE A 270 16.09 5.30 -9.51
CA PHE A 270 15.75 6.60 -8.95
C PHE A 270 16.46 6.76 -7.62
N THR A 271 17.65 7.35 -7.67
CA THR A 271 18.52 7.55 -6.50
C THR A 271 17.95 8.51 -5.45
N GLU A 272 16.79 9.14 -5.67
CA GLU A 272 16.23 10.18 -4.80
C GLU A 272 14.74 10.03 -4.42
N SER A 273 14.02 8.96 -4.85
CA SER A 273 12.57 8.82 -4.55
C SER A 273 12.27 7.61 -3.67
N GLU A 274 11.65 7.84 -2.50
CA GLU A 274 11.35 6.81 -1.49
C GLU A 274 10.25 5.79 -1.90
N SER A 275 9.44 6.08 -2.94
CA SER A 275 8.38 5.17 -3.41
C SER A 275 8.01 5.45 -4.87
N PRO A 276 8.84 5.07 -5.85
CA PRO A 276 8.65 5.49 -7.23
C PRO A 276 7.69 4.59 -8.02
N TYR A 277 7.12 3.54 -7.41
CA TYR A 277 6.33 2.55 -8.13
C TYR A 277 5.09 2.11 -7.36
N LEU A 278 4.02 1.77 -8.08
CA LEU A 278 2.84 1.10 -7.55
C LEU A 278 2.47 -0.05 -8.47
N LEU A 279 1.92 -1.12 -7.90
CA LEU A 279 1.33 -2.23 -8.67
C LEU A 279 -0.20 -2.18 -8.53
N ALA A 280 -0.89 -2.29 -9.66
CA ALA A 280 -2.34 -2.33 -9.71
C ALA A 280 -2.86 -3.37 -10.70
N GLY A 281 -3.98 -4.00 -10.34
CA GLY A 281 -4.77 -4.83 -11.23
C GLY A 281 -5.91 -4.01 -11.83
N PHE A 282 -6.12 -4.07 -13.15
CA PHE A 282 -7.25 -3.44 -13.81
C PHE A 282 -7.63 -4.22 -15.08
N LEU A 283 -8.90 -4.60 -15.19
CA LEU A 283 -9.46 -5.36 -16.34
C LEU A 283 -8.63 -6.61 -16.72
N GLY A 284 -8.31 -7.45 -15.74
CA GLY A 284 -7.53 -8.69 -15.97
C GLY A 284 -6.05 -8.45 -16.30
N LYS A 285 -5.53 -7.24 -16.09
CA LYS A 285 -4.15 -6.89 -16.44
C LYS A 285 -3.42 -6.20 -15.30
N LEU A 286 -2.12 -6.45 -15.22
CA LEU A 286 -1.24 -5.75 -14.30
C LEU A 286 -0.76 -4.44 -14.90
N HIS A 287 -0.66 -3.45 -14.02
CA HIS A 287 -0.19 -2.12 -14.31
C HIS A 287 0.88 -1.73 -13.30
N VAL A 288 2.03 -1.29 -13.79
CA VAL A 288 3.08 -0.69 -12.97
C VAL A 288 3.04 0.81 -13.23
N ILE A 289 2.78 1.57 -12.18
CA ILE A 289 2.77 3.02 -12.21
C ILE A 289 4.12 3.47 -11.70
N THR A 290 4.93 4.12 -12.53
CA THR A 290 6.23 4.65 -12.13
C THR A 290 6.23 6.17 -12.09
N LYS A 291 7.07 6.75 -11.25
CA LYS A 291 7.36 8.18 -11.22
C LYS A 291 8.86 8.41 -11.40
N ASP A 292 9.22 9.23 -12.38
CA ASP A 292 10.61 9.57 -12.63
C ASP A 292 11.13 10.78 -11.83
N ALA A 293 12.45 11.01 -11.88
CA ALA A 293 13.10 12.16 -11.24
C ALA A 293 12.54 13.51 -11.72
N ASN A 294 12.09 13.57 -12.98
CA ASN A 294 11.46 14.72 -13.60
C ASN A 294 9.97 14.86 -13.26
N GLN A 295 9.46 14.09 -12.28
CA GLN A 295 8.07 14.06 -11.83
C GLN A 295 7.08 13.61 -12.92
N ASN A 296 7.54 12.89 -13.95
CA ASN A 296 6.66 12.26 -14.91
C ASN A 296 6.16 10.94 -14.34
N ILE A 297 4.84 10.78 -14.35
CA ILE A 297 4.17 9.53 -14.04
C ILE A 297 3.97 8.77 -15.34
N ALA A 298 4.35 7.49 -15.37
CA ALA A 298 4.08 6.57 -16.45
C ALA A 298 3.25 5.39 -15.95
N VAL A 299 2.31 4.92 -16.79
CA VAL A 299 1.54 3.71 -16.52
C VAL A 299 1.91 2.68 -17.58
N LEU A 300 2.53 1.61 -17.14
CA LEU A 300 2.99 0.49 -17.96
C LEU A 300 2.03 -0.67 -17.72
N GLN A 301 1.54 -1.28 -18.79
CA GLN A 301 0.65 -2.43 -18.75
C GLN A 301 1.41 -3.67 -19.23
N VAL A 302 1.26 -4.79 -18.54
CA VAL A 302 1.78 -6.10 -18.99
C VAL A 302 0.63 -7.09 -19.15
N TYR A 303 0.75 -7.94 -20.17
CA TYR A 303 -0.09 -9.13 -20.31
C TYR A 303 0.70 -10.32 -19.76
N VAL A 304 0.32 -10.80 -18.57
CA VAL A 304 0.92 -12.02 -18.02
C VAL A 304 0.21 -13.20 -18.66
N GLN A 305 0.86 -13.91 -19.59
CA GLN A 305 0.30 -15.15 -20.14
C GLN A 305 0.17 -16.19 -19.01
N ASN A 306 -1.02 -16.80 -18.92
CA ASN A 306 -1.27 -17.89 -17.99
C ASN A 306 -0.38 -19.10 -18.31
N HIS A 307 0.79 -19.20 -17.66
CA HIS A 307 1.68 -20.36 -17.75
C HIS A 307 1.11 -21.63 -17.06
N VAL A 308 -0.10 -21.56 -16.49
CA VAL A 308 -0.73 -22.70 -15.81
C VAL A 308 -1.14 -23.83 -16.79
N ALA A 309 -1.29 -23.54 -18.09
CA ALA A 309 -1.69 -24.54 -19.08
C ALA A 309 -0.52 -25.37 -19.66
N SER A 310 0.74 -24.95 -19.50
CA SER A 310 1.89 -25.65 -20.11
C SER A 310 2.43 -26.81 -19.26
N ILE A 311 2.07 -26.89 -17.97
CA ILE A 311 2.56 -27.94 -17.06
C ILE A 311 1.79 -29.26 -17.26
N SER A 312 0.54 -29.22 -17.71
CA SER A 312 -0.27 -30.42 -17.98
C SER A 312 0.08 -31.10 -19.30
N ALA A 313 0.56 -30.36 -20.31
CA ALA A 313 0.90 -30.92 -21.62
C ALA A 313 2.30 -31.56 -21.70
N ALA A 314 3.21 -31.23 -20.79
CA ALA A 314 4.59 -31.74 -20.80
C ALA A 314 4.72 -33.20 -20.29
N SER A 315 3.63 -33.82 -19.84
CA SER A 315 3.63 -35.19 -19.31
C SER A 315 3.24 -36.27 -20.32
N SER A 316 2.98 -35.93 -21.58
CA SER A 316 2.62 -36.92 -22.60
C SER A 316 3.21 -36.64 -23.99
N SER A 317 4.50 -36.92 -24.19
CA SER A 317 4.99 -37.57 -25.42
C SER A 317 6.50 -37.77 -25.36
N SER A 318 6.93 -39.03 -25.36
CA SER A 318 8.30 -39.45 -25.58
C SER A 318 8.47 -40.07 -26.99
N LEU A 319 9.66 -39.86 -27.56
CA LEU A 319 10.32 -40.54 -28.69
C LEU A 319 9.90 -40.13 -30.13
N VAL A 320 10.78 -39.48 -30.91
CA VAL A 320 11.73 -40.06 -31.92
C VAL A 320 12.51 -38.92 -32.65
N ASP A 321 13.82 -39.16 -32.82
CA ASP A 321 14.98 -38.54 -33.53
C ASP A 321 14.89 -37.54 -34.74
N PRO A 322 16.03 -36.91 -35.15
CA PRO A 322 16.15 -35.51 -35.60
C PRO A 322 16.35 -35.33 -37.12
N ILE A 323 16.08 -34.12 -37.67
CA ILE A 323 16.68 -33.58 -38.91
C ILE A 323 16.44 -32.04 -39.05
N GLU A 324 17.53 -31.39 -39.46
CA GLU A 324 17.80 -30.07 -40.07
C GLU A 324 16.76 -28.93 -40.20
N HIS A 325 17.26 -27.74 -39.84
CA HIS A 325 17.07 -26.41 -40.45
C HIS A 325 15.72 -26.08 -41.10
N ALA A 326 14.95 -25.26 -40.38
CA ALA A 326 14.17 -24.19 -41.00
C ALA A 326 14.24 -22.94 -40.10
N GLU A 327 14.96 -21.93 -40.56
CA GLU A 327 14.88 -20.57 -40.02
C GLU A 327 13.42 -20.12 -40.03
N ARG A 328 12.88 -19.88 -38.83
CA ARG A 328 11.75 -18.97 -38.64
C ARG A 328 12.30 -17.70 -38.04
N PRO A 329 11.83 -16.52 -38.50
CA PRO A 329 12.33 -15.26 -37.97
C PRO A 329 12.07 -15.25 -36.46
N THR A 330 13.12 -14.98 -35.70
CA THR A 330 13.01 -14.58 -34.29
C THR A 330 12.16 -13.32 -34.27
N GLU A 331 10.86 -13.45 -33.98
CA GLU A 331 10.11 -12.35 -33.41
C GLU A 331 10.94 -11.91 -32.20
N SER A 332 11.56 -10.74 -32.33
CA SER A 332 12.10 -10.00 -31.20
C SER A 332 11.10 -10.11 -30.06
N GLU A 333 11.54 -10.52 -28.87
CA GLU A 333 10.78 -10.39 -27.63
C GLU A 333 10.04 -9.05 -27.66
N LEU A 334 8.75 -9.11 -27.99
CA LEU A 334 7.89 -7.95 -28.10
C LEU A 334 7.85 -7.38 -26.69
N ASP A 335 8.34 -6.17 -26.54
CA ASP A 335 8.34 -5.33 -25.34
C ASP A 335 7.12 -5.67 -24.45
N LEU A 336 7.31 -6.57 -23.47
CA LEU A 336 6.23 -7.15 -22.64
C LEU A 336 5.39 -6.07 -21.96
N TRP A 337 5.99 -4.89 -21.81
CA TRP A 337 5.45 -3.71 -21.18
C TRP A 337 5.00 -2.69 -22.22
N LYS A 338 3.69 -2.47 -22.28
CA LYS A 338 3.09 -1.41 -23.09
C LYS A 338 2.91 -0.15 -22.25
N LEU A 339 3.53 0.96 -22.65
CA LEU A 339 3.21 2.28 -22.10
C LEU A 339 1.80 2.71 -22.54
N ILE A 340 0.89 2.89 -21.59
CA ILE A 340 -0.51 3.25 -21.89
C ILE A 340 -0.87 4.69 -21.53
N ALA A 341 -0.14 5.32 -20.61
CA ALA A 341 -0.37 6.70 -20.23
C ALA A 341 0.90 7.34 -19.66
N THR A 342 1.05 8.65 -19.88
CA THR A 342 2.04 9.48 -19.22
C THR A 342 1.44 10.80 -18.80
N ARG A 343 1.96 11.37 -17.71
CA ARG A 343 1.58 12.71 -17.25
C ARG A 343 2.72 13.33 -16.45
N SER A 344 3.07 14.57 -16.80
CA SER A 344 3.89 15.40 -15.92
C SER A 344 3.03 15.94 -14.78
N ALA A 345 3.46 15.73 -13.55
CA ALA A 345 2.83 16.26 -12.36
C ALA A 345 3.78 17.24 -11.65
N PRO A 346 3.27 18.23 -10.90
CA PRO A 346 4.08 18.94 -9.91
C PRO A 346 4.64 17.94 -8.88
N ALA A 347 5.46 18.39 -7.92
CA ALA A 347 6.02 17.51 -6.89
C ALA A 347 4.93 16.74 -6.12
N THR A 348 4.65 15.50 -6.55
CA THR A 348 3.60 14.63 -6.02
C THR A 348 4.17 13.28 -5.67
N GLU A 349 3.77 12.71 -4.54
CA GLU A 349 4.16 11.35 -4.16
C GLU A 349 3.11 10.34 -4.65
N LEU A 350 3.58 9.17 -5.08
CA LEU A 350 2.72 8.05 -5.39
C LEU A 350 2.35 7.37 -4.08
N VAL A 351 1.09 7.52 -3.65
CA VAL A 351 0.60 6.94 -2.38
C VAL A 351 -0.18 5.66 -2.61
N SER A 352 -1.09 5.65 -3.59
CA SER A 352 -1.95 4.50 -3.88
C SER A 352 -2.49 4.54 -5.30
N CYS A 353 -2.79 3.36 -5.85
CA CYS A 353 -3.51 3.20 -7.11
C CYS A 353 -4.79 2.41 -6.82
N LEU A 354 -5.93 3.02 -7.14
CA LEU A 354 -7.26 2.49 -6.86
C LEU A 354 -8.05 2.43 -8.16
N VAL A 355 -8.80 1.34 -8.33
CA VAL A 355 -9.78 1.19 -9.40
C VAL A 355 -11.13 1.59 -8.85
N LEU A 356 -11.83 2.47 -9.57
CA LEU A 356 -13.20 2.87 -9.27
C LEU A 356 -14.11 2.21 -10.31
N ASP A 357 -15.12 1.49 -9.83
CA ASP A 357 -16.22 0.97 -10.65
C ASP A 357 -17.35 2.03 -10.64
N ILE A 358 -17.50 2.79 -11.72
CA ILE A 358 -18.36 4.00 -11.81
C ILE A 358 -19.57 3.73 -12.69
#